data_AF-A0A7X5UBX3-F1
#
_entry.id   AF-A0A7X5UBX3-F1
#
_cell.length_a   1.000
_cell.length_b   1.000
_cell.length_c   1.000
_cell.angle_alpha   90.00
_cell.angle_beta   90.00
_cell.angle_gamma   90.00
#
_symmetry.space_group_name_H-M   'P 1'
#
loop_
_entity.id
_entity.type
_entity.pdbx_description
1 polymer ?
#
loop_
_entity_poly.entity_id
_entity_poly.type
_entity_poly.pdbx_seq_one_letter_code
_entity_poly.pdbx_strand_id
1 'polypeptide(L)'
;MNSTISAGQEVAPELRDLLEADDPAAVEQALDRLIRSREQHLFLALGHLARDLHESARRLAADISHDGNPGNMSDARKHLLDVLEMSSQAAHRTLDFSEKLRPQAQSLARQADEVLVLDPTDPSFASSARALAVRVGDFAQSADIGLGEMVEAQSWQDLSGQRVARVEAFMAKVESSLVELVRLTGSLAGGAAPAADKVSQDEVDRLLSEFGF
;
A
#
# COMPACT_ATOMS: atom_id res chain seq x y z
N MET A 1 -32.01 50.96 12.01
CA MET A 1 -31.68 50.32 10.72
C MET A 1 -30.80 49.12 11.06
N ASN A 2 -31.41 48.02 11.48
CA ASN A 2 -31.62 46.81 10.66
C ASN A 2 -30.32 46.22 10.12
N SER A 3 -29.59 45.51 10.99
CA SER A 3 -28.72 44.42 10.57
C SER A 3 -29.55 43.14 10.64
N THR A 4 -30.21 42.84 9.53
CA THR A 4 -30.84 41.55 9.27
C THR A 4 -29.80 40.46 9.39
N ILE A 5 -29.84 39.73 10.50
CA ILE A 5 -29.22 38.40 10.62
C ILE A 5 -29.89 37.54 9.55
N SER A 6 -29.16 37.31 8.46
CA SER A 6 -29.63 36.58 7.30
C SER A 6 -30.05 35.17 7.72
N ALA A 7 -31.25 34.79 7.31
CA ALA A 7 -31.86 33.50 7.54
C ALA A 7 -30.94 32.36 7.06
N GLY A 8 -30.57 31.46 7.96
CA GLY A 8 -29.73 30.30 7.64
C GLY A 8 -29.38 29.37 8.80
N GLN A 9 -29.41 29.84 10.05
CA GLN A 9 -29.20 28.96 11.20
C GLN A 9 -30.21 29.27 12.29
N GLU A 10 -30.97 28.26 12.71
CA GLU A 10 -31.74 28.30 13.94
C GLU A 10 -30.77 28.55 15.10
N VAL A 11 -30.60 29.82 15.45
CA VAL A 11 -30.02 30.20 16.72
C VAL A 11 -30.91 29.55 17.77
N ALA A 12 -30.34 28.65 18.58
CA ALA A 12 -31.05 27.94 19.63
C ALA A 12 -31.88 28.95 20.46
N PRO A 13 -33.15 28.64 20.81
CA PRO A 13 -34.04 29.58 21.48
C PRO A 13 -33.43 30.16 22.75
N GLU A 14 -32.60 29.39 23.46
CA GLU A 14 -31.89 29.87 24.65
C GLU A 14 -30.88 31.01 24.36
N LEU A 15 -30.27 31.03 23.16
CA LEU A 15 -29.33 32.09 22.76
C LEU A 15 -30.06 33.37 22.34
N ARG A 16 -31.28 33.24 21.78
CA ARG A 16 -32.14 34.39 21.45
C ARG A 16 -32.63 35.07 22.71
N ASP A 17 -33.15 34.29 23.66
CA ASP A 17 -33.64 34.81 24.94
C ASP A 17 -32.53 35.52 25.71
N LEU A 18 -31.29 35.02 25.63
CA LEU A 18 -30.12 35.66 26.24
C LEU A 18 -29.72 36.99 25.59
N LEU A 19 -29.83 37.09 24.26
CA LEU A 19 -29.51 38.33 23.52
C LEU A 19 -30.57 39.41 23.72
N GLU A 20 -31.84 39.02 23.96
CA GLU A 20 -32.93 39.96 24.27
C GLU A 20 -32.89 40.50 25.70
N ALA A 21 -32.22 39.81 26.63
CA ALA A 21 -32.12 40.20 28.03
C ALA A 21 -31.16 41.37 28.33
N ASP A 22 -30.38 41.85 27.33
CA ASP A 22 -29.40 42.95 27.41
C ASP A 22 -28.34 42.80 28.53
N ASP A 23 -28.04 41.55 28.92
CA ASP A 23 -26.98 41.21 29.89
C ASP A 23 -25.74 40.66 29.16
N PRO A 24 -24.73 41.50 28.88
CA PRO A 24 -23.53 41.08 28.15
C PRO A 24 -22.72 40.01 28.90
N ALA A 25 -22.75 39.99 30.23
CA ALA A 25 -22.01 39.00 31.02
C ALA A 25 -22.65 37.61 30.92
N ALA A 26 -23.98 37.54 30.90
CA ALA A 26 -24.71 36.29 30.67
C ALA A 26 -24.43 35.74 29.27
N VAL A 27 -24.40 36.61 28.24
CA VAL A 27 -24.10 36.25 26.85
C VAL A 27 -22.69 35.69 26.71
N GLU A 28 -21.68 36.36 27.30
CA GLU A 28 -20.31 35.85 27.32
C GLU A 28 -20.22 34.48 28.00
N GLN A 29 -20.88 34.27 29.16
CA GLN A 29 -20.89 32.97 29.83
C GLN A 29 -21.58 31.86 29.02
N ALA A 30 -22.60 32.18 28.23
CA ALA A 30 -23.27 31.20 27.38
C ALA A 30 -22.39 30.81 26.18
N LEU A 31 -21.75 31.80 25.55
CA LEU A 31 -20.76 31.59 24.47
C LEU A 31 -19.57 30.76 24.96
N ASP A 32 -19.01 31.08 26.11
CA ASP A 32 -17.91 30.33 26.72
C ASP A 32 -18.30 28.86 26.98
N ARG A 33 -19.52 28.63 27.46
CA ARG A 33 -20.03 27.26 27.68
C ARG A 33 -20.19 26.49 26.38
N LEU A 34 -20.69 27.13 25.33
CA LEU A 34 -20.83 26.52 24.00
C LEU A 34 -19.49 26.20 23.36
N ILE A 35 -18.54 27.14 23.43
CA ILE A 35 -17.18 26.93 22.92
C ILE A 35 -16.50 25.79 23.66
N ARG A 36 -16.54 25.76 24.99
CA ARG A 36 -15.96 24.67 25.79
C ARG A 36 -16.62 23.32 25.51
N SER A 37 -17.94 23.28 25.36
CA SER A 37 -18.66 22.05 25.01
C SER A 37 -18.23 21.54 23.62
N ARG A 38 -18.13 22.45 22.63
CA ARG A 38 -17.65 22.14 21.28
C ARG A 38 -16.21 21.62 21.29
N GLU A 39 -15.31 22.28 22.03
CA GLU A 39 -13.91 21.87 22.17
C GLU A 39 -13.81 20.47 22.82
N GLN A 40 -14.59 20.20 23.87
CA GLN A 40 -14.63 18.88 24.49
C GLN A 40 -15.09 17.78 23.52
N HIS A 41 -16.15 18.02 22.76
CA HIS A 41 -16.64 17.07 21.76
C HIS A 41 -15.59 16.80 20.67
N LEU A 42 -14.90 17.84 20.19
CA LEU A 42 -13.79 17.69 19.24
C LEU A 42 -12.64 16.88 19.83
N PHE A 43 -12.27 17.15 21.08
CA PHE A 43 -11.18 16.45 21.76
C PHE A 43 -11.49 14.96 21.94
N LEU A 44 -12.73 14.63 22.30
CA LEU A 44 -13.20 13.25 22.43
C LEU A 44 -13.21 12.53 21.07
N ALA A 45 -13.75 13.16 20.02
CA ALA A 45 -13.77 12.59 18.68
C ALA A 45 -12.35 12.36 18.14
N LEU A 46 -11.44 13.31 18.34
CA LEU A 46 -10.02 13.17 17.97
C LEU A 46 -9.35 12.04 18.76
N GLY A 47 -9.65 11.92 20.06
CA GLY A 47 -9.13 10.84 20.90
C GLY A 47 -9.62 9.46 20.46
N HIS A 48 -10.89 9.33 20.09
CA HIS A 48 -11.46 8.10 19.51
C HIS A 48 -10.75 7.74 18.20
N LEU A 49 -10.62 8.70 17.28
CA LEU A 49 -9.98 8.48 16.00
C LEU A 49 -8.50 8.07 16.14
N ALA A 50 -7.76 8.75 17.02
CA ALA A 50 -6.37 8.42 17.30
C ALA A 50 -6.23 6.98 17.84
N ARG A 51 -7.18 6.53 18.67
CA ARG A 51 -7.21 5.18 19.22
C ARG A 51 -7.54 4.14 18.15
N ASP A 52 -8.52 4.42 17.29
CA ASP A 52 -8.92 3.53 16.20
C ASP A 52 -7.80 3.38 15.16
N LEU A 53 -7.10 4.47 14.85
CA LEU A 53 -5.91 4.45 14.00
C LEU A 53 -4.79 3.63 14.63
N HIS A 54 -4.52 3.84 15.93
CA HIS A 54 -3.50 3.09 16.66
C HIS A 54 -3.80 1.59 16.69
N GLU A 55 -5.05 1.20 16.93
CA GLU A 55 -5.48 -0.20 16.93
C GLU A 55 -5.38 -0.82 15.52
N SER A 56 -5.76 -0.08 14.49
CA SER A 56 -5.66 -0.53 13.09
C SER A 56 -4.20 -0.74 12.67
N ALA A 57 -3.31 0.17 13.07
CA ALA A 57 -1.88 0.07 12.84
C ALA A 57 -1.29 -1.16 13.54
N ARG A 58 -1.71 -1.41 14.79
CA ARG A 58 -1.29 -2.58 15.56
C ARG A 58 -1.75 -3.90 14.92
N ARG A 59 -3.00 -3.97 14.44
CA ARG A 59 -3.51 -5.15 13.73
C ARG A 59 -2.75 -5.39 12.43
N LEU A 60 -2.51 -4.34 11.64
CA LEU A 60 -1.68 -4.44 10.45
C LEU A 60 -0.29 -5.00 10.78
N ALA A 61 0.36 -4.46 11.81
CA ALA A 61 1.68 -4.94 12.23
C ALA A 61 1.64 -6.43 12.60
N ALA A 62 0.64 -6.85 13.37
CA ALA A 62 0.44 -8.25 13.74
C ALA A 62 0.17 -9.17 12.54
N ASP A 63 -0.65 -8.73 11.58
CA ASP A 63 -0.98 -9.51 10.39
C ASP A 63 0.22 -9.67 9.45
N ILE A 64 1.15 -8.70 9.44
CA ILE A 64 2.34 -8.77 8.60
C ILE A 64 3.50 -9.52 9.31
N SER A 65 3.56 -9.50 10.64
CA SER A 65 4.56 -10.25 11.40
C SER A 65 4.40 -11.77 11.22
N HIS A 66 5.48 -12.44 10.81
CA HIS A 66 5.49 -13.90 10.65
C HIS A 66 5.49 -14.67 11.99
N ASP A 67 5.92 -14.02 13.07
CA ASP A 67 6.22 -14.66 14.35
C ASP A 67 5.09 -14.58 15.39
N GLY A 68 3.92 -14.06 15.03
CA GLY A 68 2.77 -13.97 15.95
C GLY A 68 2.96 -13.03 17.15
N ASN A 69 3.99 -12.17 17.12
CA ASN A 69 4.26 -11.21 18.19
C ASN A 69 3.51 -9.88 17.93
N PRO A 70 2.90 -9.24 18.94
CA PRO A 70 2.17 -7.98 18.73
C PRO A 70 3.13 -6.84 18.41
N GLY A 71 3.27 -6.52 17.12
CA GLY A 71 4.09 -5.40 16.62
C GLY A 71 3.43 -4.03 16.82
N ASN A 72 4.25 -2.98 16.80
CA ASN A 72 3.85 -1.58 16.80
C ASN A 72 3.94 -0.97 15.38
N MET A 73 3.46 0.27 15.17
CA MET A 73 3.45 0.94 13.85
C MET A 73 4.85 1.03 13.18
N SER A 74 5.93 1.08 13.96
CA SER A 74 7.31 1.05 13.45
C SER A 74 7.63 -0.30 12.78
N ASP A 75 7.05 -1.38 13.30
CA ASP A 75 7.23 -2.73 12.79
C ASP A 75 6.51 -2.93 11.45
N ALA A 76 5.35 -2.30 11.23
CA ALA A 76 4.65 -2.35 9.94
C ALA A 76 5.49 -1.76 8.79
N ARG A 77 6.20 -0.65 9.02
CA ARG A 77 7.09 -0.05 8.02
C ARG A 77 8.29 -0.96 7.72
N LYS A 78 8.90 -1.53 8.76
CA LYS A 78 10.01 -2.48 8.57
C LYS A 78 9.56 -3.68 7.75
N HIS A 79 8.41 -4.25 8.08
CA HIS A 79 7.92 -5.40 7.35
C HIS A 79 7.51 -5.10 5.90
N LEU A 80 7.08 -3.88 5.59
CA LEU A 80 6.92 -3.42 4.21
C LEU A 80 8.26 -3.36 3.46
N LEU A 81 9.31 -2.88 4.12
CA LEU A 81 10.66 -2.86 3.55
C LEU A 81 11.17 -4.28 3.34
N ASP A 82 10.93 -5.19 4.29
CA ASP A 82 11.27 -6.62 4.15
C ASP A 82 10.59 -7.24 2.92
N VAL A 83 9.31 -6.91 2.70
CA VAL A 83 8.54 -7.35 1.52
C VAL A 83 9.14 -6.85 0.20
N LEU A 84 9.52 -5.56 0.15
CA LEU A 84 10.17 -4.99 -1.03
C LEU A 84 11.52 -5.63 -1.29
N GLU A 85 12.30 -5.89 -0.24
CA GLU A 85 13.59 -6.57 -0.34
C GLU A 85 13.42 -8.02 -0.83
N MET A 86 12.48 -8.78 -0.26
CA MET A 86 12.16 -10.14 -0.70
C MET A 86 11.72 -10.19 -2.15
N SER A 87 10.85 -9.26 -2.58
CA SER A 87 10.42 -9.15 -3.98
C SER A 87 11.58 -8.82 -4.91
N SER A 88 12.47 -7.91 -4.51
CA SER A 88 13.67 -7.57 -5.27
C SER A 88 14.61 -8.76 -5.41
N GLN A 89 14.81 -9.54 -4.34
CA GLN A 89 15.63 -10.75 -4.39
C GLN A 89 15.04 -11.84 -5.30
N ALA A 90 13.72 -12.05 -5.28
CA ALA A 90 13.05 -13.00 -6.16
C ALA A 90 13.19 -12.60 -7.65
N ALA A 91 13.04 -11.32 -7.95
CA ALA A 91 13.24 -10.78 -9.30
C ALA A 91 14.69 -10.95 -9.78
N HIS A 92 15.68 -10.60 -8.94
CA HIS A 92 17.09 -10.81 -9.26
C HIS A 92 17.42 -12.28 -9.50
N ARG A 93 16.96 -13.21 -8.65
CA ARG A 93 17.17 -14.65 -8.86
C ARG A 93 16.61 -15.14 -10.19
N THR A 94 15.43 -14.67 -10.57
CA THR A 94 14.79 -15.01 -11.84
C THR A 94 15.62 -14.51 -13.04
N LEU A 95 16.11 -13.26 -12.96
CA LEU A 95 16.95 -12.68 -14.00
C LEU A 95 18.29 -13.42 -14.12
N ASP A 96 18.99 -13.62 -13.00
CA ASP A 96 20.26 -14.35 -12.95
C ASP A 96 20.13 -15.76 -13.52
N PHE A 97 19.03 -16.45 -13.21
CA PHE A 97 18.77 -17.78 -13.74
C PHE A 97 18.54 -17.78 -15.25
N SER A 98 17.74 -16.83 -15.76
CA SER A 98 17.52 -16.64 -17.19
C SER A 98 18.82 -16.29 -17.93
N GLU A 99 19.65 -15.41 -17.37
CA GLU A 99 20.95 -15.02 -17.93
C GLU A 99 21.93 -16.19 -17.99
N LYS A 100 21.88 -17.12 -17.02
CA LYS A 100 22.71 -18.34 -17.02
C LYS A 100 22.21 -19.41 -17.99
N LEU A 101 20.91 -19.68 -18.02
CA LEU A 101 20.35 -20.77 -18.85
C LEU A 101 20.36 -20.46 -20.34
N ARG A 102 20.05 -19.22 -20.72
CA ARG A 102 19.93 -18.84 -22.14
C ARG A 102 21.17 -19.17 -22.97
N PRO A 103 22.41 -18.79 -22.59
CA PRO A 103 23.59 -19.14 -23.37
C PRO A 103 23.89 -20.64 -23.37
N GLN A 104 23.56 -21.37 -22.29
CA GLN A 104 23.72 -22.82 -22.25
C GLN A 104 22.78 -23.53 -23.23
N ALA A 105 21.50 -23.13 -23.25
CA ALA A 105 20.52 -23.63 -24.21
C ALA A 105 20.93 -23.33 -25.67
N GLN A 106 21.44 -22.12 -25.94
CA GLN A 106 21.97 -21.75 -27.26
C GLN A 106 23.22 -22.57 -27.65
N SER A 107 24.08 -22.90 -26.68
CA SER A 107 25.25 -23.76 -26.91
C SER A 107 24.83 -25.19 -27.26
N LEU A 108 23.86 -25.75 -26.54
CA LEU A 108 23.31 -27.08 -26.82
C LEU A 108 22.62 -27.13 -28.18
N ALA A 109 21.83 -26.11 -28.54
CA ALA A 109 21.19 -26.03 -29.84
C ALA A 109 22.21 -26.07 -30.99
N ARG A 110 23.27 -25.24 -30.90
CA ARG A 110 24.35 -25.25 -31.92
C ARG A 110 25.03 -26.60 -32.04
N GLN A 111 25.34 -27.25 -30.92
CA GLN A 111 25.97 -28.57 -30.93
C GLN A 111 25.03 -29.66 -31.46
N ALA A 112 23.72 -29.53 -31.25
CA ALA A 112 22.73 -30.41 -31.85
C ALA A 112 22.71 -30.26 -33.37
N ASP A 113 22.74 -29.02 -33.88
CA ASP A 113 22.82 -28.75 -35.31
C ASP A 113 24.11 -29.32 -35.92
N GLU A 114 25.25 -29.18 -35.23
CA GLU A 114 26.53 -29.77 -35.64
C GLU A 114 26.47 -31.30 -35.72
N VAL A 115 25.77 -31.97 -34.79
CA VAL A 115 25.60 -33.44 -34.82
C VAL A 115 24.63 -33.86 -35.92
N LEU A 116 23.57 -33.08 -36.17
CA LEU A 116 22.53 -33.42 -37.16
C LEU A 116 23.05 -33.42 -38.60
N VAL A 117 24.09 -32.64 -38.90
CA VAL A 117 24.69 -32.58 -40.24
C VAL A 117 25.73 -33.68 -40.49
N LEU A 118 26.13 -34.43 -39.46
CA LEU A 118 27.06 -35.55 -39.61
C LEU A 118 26.35 -36.76 -40.23
N ASP A 119 27.04 -37.46 -41.13
CA ASP A 119 26.60 -38.75 -41.61
C ASP A 119 26.63 -39.77 -40.44
N PRO A 120 25.56 -40.55 -40.19
CA PRO A 120 25.56 -41.57 -39.14
C PRO A 120 26.67 -42.63 -39.27
N THR A 121 27.23 -42.79 -40.47
CA THR A 121 28.37 -43.70 -40.73
C THR A 121 29.72 -43.05 -40.44
N ASP A 122 29.77 -41.74 -40.18
CA ASP A 122 30.97 -41.03 -39.77
C ASP A 122 31.43 -41.53 -38.37
N PRO A 123 32.69 -41.95 -38.20
CA PRO A 123 33.22 -42.40 -36.91
C PRO A 123 33.07 -41.38 -35.78
N SER A 124 32.97 -40.08 -36.09
CA SER A 124 32.78 -38.98 -35.14
C SER A 124 31.34 -38.79 -34.69
N PHE A 125 30.34 -39.35 -35.40
CA PHE A 125 28.93 -39.20 -35.05
C PHE A 125 28.65 -39.74 -33.65
N ALA A 126 29.09 -40.96 -33.37
CA ALA A 126 28.82 -41.62 -32.09
C ALA A 126 29.44 -40.88 -30.89
N SER A 127 30.65 -40.34 -31.05
CA SER A 127 31.32 -39.58 -29.98
C SER A 127 30.68 -38.21 -29.78
N SER A 128 30.33 -37.50 -30.85
CA SER A 128 29.66 -36.19 -30.79
C SER A 128 28.24 -36.29 -30.21
N ALA A 129 27.46 -37.30 -30.63
CA ALA A 129 26.13 -37.57 -30.09
C ALA A 129 26.19 -37.93 -28.60
N ARG A 130 27.17 -38.75 -28.18
CA ARG A 130 27.37 -39.06 -26.76
C ARG A 130 27.75 -37.83 -25.95
N ALA A 131 28.64 -36.98 -26.47
CA ALA A 131 29.05 -35.75 -25.80
C ALA A 131 27.87 -34.77 -25.65
N LEU A 132 27.05 -34.63 -26.69
CA LEU A 132 25.81 -33.85 -26.62
C LEU A 132 24.85 -34.41 -25.57
N ALA A 133 24.63 -35.73 -25.54
CA ALA A 133 23.75 -36.36 -24.56
C ALA A 133 24.18 -36.12 -23.10
N VAL A 134 25.49 -36.17 -22.82
CA VAL A 134 26.02 -35.82 -21.49
C VAL A 134 25.72 -34.37 -21.15
N ARG A 135 26.01 -33.44 -22.06
CA ARG A 135 25.78 -32.00 -21.82
C ARG A 135 24.30 -31.65 -21.68
N VAL A 136 23.41 -32.33 -22.40
CA VAL A 136 21.95 -32.22 -22.21
C VAL A 136 21.57 -32.69 -20.81
N GLY A 137 22.14 -33.80 -20.32
CA GLY A 137 21.93 -34.27 -18.95
C GLY A 137 22.37 -33.25 -17.90
N ASP A 138 23.58 -32.71 -18.04
CA ASP A 138 24.11 -31.69 -17.12
C ASP A 138 23.25 -30.42 -17.11
N PHE A 139 22.82 -29.96 -18.29
CA PHE A 139 21.92 -28.81 -18.42
C PHE A 139 20.56 -29.09 -17.78
N ALA A 140 19.97 -30.27 -18.01
CA ALA A 140 18.69 -30.62 -17.43
C ALA A 140 18.75 -30.64 -15.90
N GLN A 141 19.82 -31.19 -15.33
CA GLN A 141 20.03 -31.19 -13.87
C GLN A 141 20.21 -29.77 -13.32
N SER A 142 21.01 -28.93 -13.99
CA SER A 142 21.21 -27.54 -13.58
C SER A 142 19.93 -26.71 -13.70
N ALA A 143 19.13 -26.97 -14.73
CA ALA A 143 17.85 -26.31 -14.94
C ALA A 143 16.82 -26.73 -13.88
N ASP A 144 16.76 -28.02 -13.53
CA ASP A 144 15.87 -28.53 -12.48
C ASP A 144 16.16 -27.91 -11.11
N ILE A 145 17.44 -27.89 -10.71
CA ILE A 145 17.87 -27.25 -9.46
C ILE A 145 17.50 -25.77 -9.44
N GLY A 146 17.86 -25.02 -10.50
CA GLY A 146 17.61 -23.58 -10.52
C GLY A 146 16.12 -23.23 -10.65
N LEU A 147 15.31 -24.04 -11.34
CA LEU A 147 13.85 -23.89 -11.34
C LEU A 147 13.28 -24.14 -9.94
N GLY A 148 13.81 -25.11 -9.20
CA GLY A 148 13.44 -25.35 -7.80
C GLY A 148 13.73 -24.13 -6.91
N GLU A 149 14.95 -23.58 -6.99
CA GLU A 149 15.34 -22.36 -6.25
C GLU A 149 14.47 -21.15 -6.64
N MET A 150 14.12 -21.03 -7.93
CA MET A 150 13.21 -19.98 -8.41
C MET A 150 11.81 -20.13 -7.83
N VAL A 151 11.26 -21.34 -7.82
CA VAL A 151 9.93 -21.62 -7.25
C VAL A 151 9.92 -21.32 -5.75
N GLU A 152 10.95 -21.70 -5.02
CA GLU A 152 11.10 -21.40 -3.61
C GLU A 152 11.12 -19.87 -3.38
N ALA A 153 11.99 -19.15 -4.11
CA ALA A 153 12.07 -17.69 -4.04
C ALA A 153 10.74 -17.00 -4.41
N GLN A 154 10.03 -17.52 -5.40
CA GLN A 154 8.77 -16.98 -5.89
C GLN A 154 7.59 -17.23 -4.92
N SER A 155 7.59 -18.34 -4.17
CA SER A 155 6.56 -18.60 -3.15
C SER A 155 6.56 -17.52 -2.05
N TRP A 156 7.71 -16.92 -1.76
CA TRP A 156 7.83 -15.78 -0.85
C TRP A 156 7.23 -14.49 -1.42
N GLN A 157 7.11 -14.38 -2.76
CA GLN A 157 6.44 -13.26 -3.41
C GLN A 157 4.90 -13.32 -3.22
N ASP A 158 4.28 -14.50 -3.12
CA ASP A 158 2.85 -14.60 -2.82
C ASP A 158 2.53 -13.99 -1.45
N LEU A 159 3.34 -14.32 -0.45
CA LEU A 159 3.25 -13.68 0.87
C LEU A 159 3.50 -12.18 0.81
N SER A 160 4.44 -11.74 -0.02
CA SER A 160 4.72 -10.32 -0.26
C SER A 160 3.49 -9.59 -0.83
N GLY A 161 2.80 -10.19 -1.82
CA GLY A 161 1.57 -9.64 -2.40
C GLY A 161 0.43 -9.53 -1.39
N GLN A 162 0.23 -10.55 -0.55
CA GLN A 162 -0.76 -10.50 0.52
C GLN A 162 -0.49 -9.39 1.52
N ARG A 163 0.78 -9.12 1.84
CA ARG A 163 1.18 -8.04 2.75
C ARG A 163 0.95 -6.67 2.14
N VAL A 164 1.26 -6.48 0.86
CA VAL A 164 0.95 -5.23 0.13
C VAL A 164 -0.56 -4.95 0.16
N ALA A 165 -1.39 -5.95 -0.11
CA ALA A 165 -2.85 -5.81 -0.04
C ALA A 165 -3.34 -5.38 1.35
N ARG A 166 -2.73 -5.91 2.43
CA ARG A 166 -3.08 -5.50 3.81
C ARG A 166 -2.68 -4.05 4.10
N VAL A 167 -1.55 -3.61 3.57
CA VAL A 167 -1.11 -2.21 3.71
C VAL A 167 -2.00 -1.26 2.94
N GLU A 168 -2.42 -1.62 1.74
CA GLU A 168 -3.41 -0.86 0.96
C GLU A 168 -4.71 -0.68 1.76
N ALA A 169 -5.24 -1.77 2.31
CA ALA A 169 -6.44 -1.71 3.16
C ALA A 169 -6.26 -0.84 4.41
N PHE A 170 -5.07 -0.84 5.02
CA PHE A 170 -4.76 0.05 6.13
C PHE A 170 -4.72 1.51 5.72
N MET A 171 -4.06 1.85 4.59
CA MET A 171 -4.02 3.22 4.09
C MET A 171 -5.42 3.76 3.77
N ALA A 172 -6.28 2.94 3.14
CA ALA A 172 -7.68 3.28 2.90
C ALA A 172 -8.43 3.59 4.21
N LYS A 173 -8.14 2.86 5.29
CA LYS A 173 -8.73 3.13 6.61
C LYS A 173 -8.22 4.44 7.21
N VAL A 174 -6.93 4.73 7.10
CA VAL A 174 -6.36 6.02 7.56
C VAL A 174 -7.01 7.19 6.81
N GLU A 175 -7.14 7.07 5.49
CA GLU A 175 -7.79 8.08 4.65
C GLU A 175 -9.24 8.33 5.08
N SER A 176 -10.03 7.27 5.25
CA SER A 176 -11.41 7.37 5.72
C SER A 176 -11.50 8.08 7.07
N SER A 177 -10.61 7.74 8.01
CA SER A 177 -10.54 8.36 9.32
C SER A 177 -10.20 9.87 9.24
N LEU A 178 -9.27 10.27 8.38
CA LEU A 178 -8.94 11.68 8.17
C LEU A 178 -10.11 12.46 7.55
N VAL A 179 -10.80 11.88 6.57
CA VAL A 179 -12.01 12.47 5.97
C VAL A 179 -13.10 12.65 7.02
N GLU A 180 -13.31 11.65 7.90
CA GLU A 180 -14.27 11.73 8.99
C GLU A 180 -13.92 12.86 9.98
N LEU A 181 -12.64 13.02 10.32
CA LEU A 181 -12.17 14.13 11.16
C LEU A 181 -12.47 15.49 10.54
N VAL A 182 -12.18 15.65 9.24
CA VAL A 182 -12.47 16.87 8.48
C VAL A 182 -13.97 17.14 8.42
N ARG A 183 -14.81 16.11 8.29
CA ARG A 183 -16.28 16.26 8.33
C ARG A 183 -16.79 16.66 9.71
N LEU A 184 -16.27 16.06 10.78
CA LEU A 184 -16.61 16.43 12.15
C LEU A 184 -16.25 17.89 12.41
N THR A 185 -14.99 18.28 12.16
CA THR A 185 -14.51 19.66 12.31
C THR A 185 -15.24 20.66 11.41
N GLY A 186 -15.54 20.28 10.16
CA GLY A 186 -16.30 21.09 9.20
C GLY A 186 -17.76 21.30 9.62
N SER A 187 -18.48 20.23 10.00
CA SER A 187 -19.86 20.35 10.50
C SER A 187 -19.94 21.17 11.79
N LEU A 188 -18.90 21.09 12.62
CA LEU A 188 -18.77 21.87 13.85
C LEU A 188 -18.39 23.33 13.59
N ALA A 189 -17.83 23.68 12.44
CA ALA A 189 -17.44 25.05 12.08
C ALA A 189 -18.56 25.86 11.40
N GLY A 190 -19.73 25.27 11.17
CA GLY A 190 -20.84 25.93 10.47
C GLY A 190 -20.58 26.18 8.97
N GLY A 191 -19.42 25.79 8.47
CA GLY A 191 -19.15 25.70 7.05
C GLY A 191 -19.73 24.39 6.53
N ALA A 192 -20.46 24.45 5.41
CA ALA A 192 -20.75 23.25 4.64
C ALA A 192 -19.46 22.43 4.53
N ALA A 193 -19.51 21.15 4.95
CA ALA A 193 -18.39 20.24 4.75
C ALA A 193 -17.91 20.43 3.30
N PRO A 194 -16.59 20.53 3.03
CA PRO A 194 -16.15 20.43 1.66
C PRO A 194 -16.78 19.14 1.15
N ALA A 195 -17.66 19.25 0.16
CA ALA A 195 -18.08 18.10 -0.60
C ALA A 195 -16.79 17.34 -0.92
N ALA A 196 -16.81 16.02 -0.83
CA ALA A 196 -15.72 15.22 -1.37
C ALA A 196 -15.62 15.62 -2.84
N ASP A 197 -14.78 16.62 -3.11
CA ASP A 197 -14.66 17.19 -4.42
C ASP A 197 -14.02 16.05 -5.18
N LYS A 198 -14.72 15.61 -6.22
CA LYS A 198 -14.21 14.58 -7.10
C LYS A 198 -12.89 15.16 -7.59
N VAL A 199 -11.78 14.63 -7.08
CA VAL A 199 -10.44 15.01 -7.53
C VAL A 199 -10.52 15.00 -9.05
N SER A 200 -10.36 16.18 -9.64
CA SER A 200 -10.54 16.34 -11.07
C SER A 200 -9.53 15.47 -11.77
N GLN A 201 -9.93 14.84 -12.87
CA GLN A 201 -9.02 14.03 -13.68
C GLN A 201 -7.80 14.86 -14.13
N ASP A 202 -7.96 16.18 -14.28
CA ASP A 202 -6.87 17.12 -14.55
C ASP A 202 -5.87 17.26 -13.39
N GLU A 203 -6.31 17.10 -12.14
CA GLU A 203 -5.46 17.16 -10.95
C GLU A 203 -4.69 15.86 -10.76
N VAL A 204 -5.32 14.73 -11.10
CA VAL A 204 -4.66 13.41 -11.21
C VAL A 204 -3.60 13.43 -12.30
N ASP A 205 -3.93 13.91 -13.50
CA ASP A 205 -2.99 13.96 -14.63
C ASP A 205 -1.81 14.90 -14.35
N ARG A 206 -2.05 16.00 -13.63
CA ARG A 206 -0.99 16.92 -13.20
C ARG A 206 -0.05 16.26 -12.19
N LEU A 207 -0.58 15.53 -11.20
CA LEU A 207 0.23 14.81 -10.23
C LEU A 207 1.05 13.69 -10.90
N LEU A 208 0.47 12.95 -11.84
CA LEU A 208 1.19 11.92 -12.59
C LEU A 208 2.35 12.52 -13.41
N SER A 209 2.13 13.69 -14.02
CA SER A 209 3.17 14.42 -14.75
C SER A 209 4.31 14.95 -13.87
N GLU A 210 4.04 15.33 -12.63
CA GLU A 210 5.07 15.77 -11.66
C GLU A 210 5.96 14.60 -11.19
N PHE A 211 5.42 13.39 -11.14
CA PHE A 211 6.16 12.17 -10.78
C PHE A 211 6.77 11.45 -12.00
N GLY A 212 6.58 11.97 -13.21
CA GLY A 212 7.20 11.46 -14.44
C GLY A 212 6.53 10.22 -15.04
N PHE A 213 5.24 10.02 -14.78
CA PHE A 213 4.39 9.03 -15.45
C PHE A 213 3.58 9.66 -16.58
#